data_AF-A0A8H2PVF8-F1
#
_entry.id   AF-A0A8H2PVF8-F1
#
_cell.length_a   1.000
_cell.length_b   1.000
_cell.length_c   1.000
_cell.angle_alpha   90.00
_cell.angle_beta   90.00
_cell.angle_gamma   90.00
#
_symmetry.space_group_name_H-M   'P 1'
#
loop_
_entity.id
_entity.type
_entity.pdbx_description
1 polymer ?
#
loop_
_entity_poly.entity_id
_entity_poly.type
_entity_poly.pdbx_seq_one_letter_code
_entity_poly.pdbx_strand_id
1 'polypeptide(L)' 'MAAKQYIAQQPLGRFKKGDFVGGLTDAEIRQQLDAGTIKEVEKPSEEPKPAAAKTTKEVKADGK' A
#
# COMPACT_ATOMS: atom_id res chain seq x y z
N MET A 1 -11.09 -7.67 18.24
CA MET A 1 -11.64 -7.18 16.96
C MET A 1 -10.55 -7.28 15.92
N ALA A 2 -10.69 -8.17 14.93
CA ALA A 2 -9.71 -8.28 13.86
C ALA A 2 -9.74 -7.01 13.00
N ALA A 3 -8.62 -6.29 12.92
CA ALA A 3 -8.47 -5.17 12.02
C ALA A 3 -8.32 -5.72 10.60
N LYS A 4 -9.39 -5.61 9.80
CA LYS A 4 -9.38 -5.90 8.37
C LYS A 4 -8.32 -5.02 7.73
N GLN A 5 -7.41 -5.64 6.99
CA GLN A 5 -6.34 -4.93 6.33
C GLN A 5 -6.56 -5.02 4.83
N TYR A 6 -6.13 -3.97 4.14
CA TYR A 6 -6.24 -3.90 2.70
C TYR A 6 -4.85 -3.64 2.13
N ILE A 7 -4.54 -4.28 1.00
CA ILE A 7 -3.30 -4.06 0.28
C ILE A 7 -3.64 -3.43 -1.07
N ALA A 8 -2.90 -2.40 -1.45
CA ALA A 8 -3.03 -1.76 -2.75
C ALA A 8 -2.54 -2.71 -3.85
N GLN A 9 -3.43 -3.08 -4.76
CA GLN A 9 -3.11 -3.87 -5.96
C GLN A 9 -2.55 -2.97 -7.08
N GLN A 10 -2.81 -1.67 -6.99
CA GLN A 10 -2.39 -0.63 -7.92
C GLN A 10 -1.95 0.62 -7.15
N PRO A 11 -1.10 1.48 -7.73
CA PRO A 11 -0.73 2.75 -7.11
C PRO A 11 -1.98 3.64 -6.93
N LEU A 12 -2.24 4.07 -5.69
CA LEU A 12 -3.43 4.80 -5.28
C LEU A 12 -3.02 6.02 -4.45
N GLY A 13 -2.85 7.16 -5.13
CA GLY A 13 -2.38 8.40 -4.51
C GLY A 13 -1.01 8.22 -3.85
N ARG A 14 -0.99 8.15 -2.51
CA ARG A 14 0.23 7.92 -1.71
C ARG A 14 0.61 6.45 -1.56
N PHE A 15 -0.32 5.53 -1.81
CA PHE A 15 -0.10 4.09 -1.67
C PHE A 15 0.48 3.55 -2.97
N LYS A 16 1.51 2.71 -2.88
CA LYS A 16 2.07 2.00 -4.04
C LYS A 16 1.45 0.61 -4.16
N LYS A 17 1.59 -0.03 -5.32
CA LYS A 17 1.24 -1.45 -5.45
C LYS A 17 2.04 -2.28 -4.44
N GLY A 18 1.34 -3.09 -3.65
CA GLY A 18 1.88 -3.87 -2.53
C GLY A 18 1.88 -3.14 -1.18
N ASP A 19 1.43 -1.88 -1.13
CA ASP A 19 1.43 -1.08 0.09
C ASP A 19 0.14 -1.30 0.91
N PHE A 20 0.24 -1.22 2.23
CA PHE A 20 -0.92 -1.40 3.11
C PHE A 20 -1.80 -0.15 3.11
N VAL A 21 -3.06 -0.32 2.73
CA VAL A 21 -4.07 0.73 2.69
C VAL A 21 -4.84 0.72 4.00
N GLY A 22 -4.75 1.83 4.72
CA GLY A 22 -5.42 2.06 5.99
C GLY A 22 -5.79 3.53 6.19
N GLY A 23 -6.74 3.79 7.10
CA GLY A 23 -7.26 5.13 7.35
C GLY A 23 -8.22 5.65 6.28
N LEU A 24 -8.71 4.76 5.41
CA LEU A 24 -9.83 5.03 4.51
C LEU A 24 -11.15 4.66 5.19
N THR A 25 -12.21 5.38 4.85
CA THR A 25 -13.58 5.06 5.31
C THR A 25 -14.09 3.81 4.60
N ASP A 26 -15.03 3.06 5.19
CA ASP A 26 -15.64 1.89 4.54
C ASP A 26 -16.19 2.18 3.13
N ALA A 27 -16.76 3.38 2.92
CA ALA A 27 -17.23 3.82 1.61
C ALA A 27 -16.10 3.95 0.57
N GLU A 28 -14.92 4.42 0.99
CA GLU A 28 -13.75 4.51 0.12
C GLU A 28 -13.15 3.12 -0.12
N ILE A 29 -13.02 2.31 0.93
CA ILE A 29 -12.54 0.92 0.81
C ILE A 29 -13.35 0.16 -0.22
N ARG A 30 -14.69 0.24 -0.16
CA ARG A 30 -15.59 -0.43 -1.11
C ARG A 30 -15.40 0.04 -2.54
N GLN A 31 -15.28 1.35 -2.76
CA GLN A 31 -15.02 1.90 -4.10
C GLN A 31 -13.69 1.38 -4.67
N GLN A 32 -12.64 1.34 -3.86
CA GLN A 32 -11.32 0.92 -4.32
C GLN A 32 -11.21 -0.61 -4.46
N LEU A 33 -11.99 -1.37 -3.70
CA LEU A 33 -12.15 -2.83 -3.89
C LEU A 33 -12.87 -3.13 -5.21
N ASP A 34 -13.96 -2.43 -5.49
CA ASP A 34 -14.75 -2.61 -6.71
C ASP A 34 -13.95 -2.21 -7.96
N ALA A 35 -13.20 -1.11 -7.86
CA ALA A 35 -12.23 -0.69 -8.88
C ALA A 35 -11.01 -1.63 -9.01
N GLY A 36 -10.86 -2.62 -8.13
CA GLY A 36 -9.72 -3.54 -8.11
C GLY A 36 -8.38 -2.89 -7.72
N THR A 37 -8.42 -1.67 -7.19
CA THR A 37 -7.23 -0.90 -6.81
C THR A 37 -6.66 -1.37 -5.47
N ILE A 38 -7.49 -1.92 -4.59
CA ILE A 38 -7.08 -2.55 -3.33
C ILE A 38 -7.67 -3.96 -3.20
N LYS A 39 -7.16 -4.77 -2.27
CA LYS A 39 -7.64 -6.11 -1.95
C LYS A 39 -7.66 -6.33 -0.44
N GLU A 40 -8.76 -6.89 0.07
CA GLU A 40 -8.84 -7.29 1.49
C GLU A 40 -7.87 -8.45 1.75
N VAL A 41 -7.05 -8.29 2.78
CA VAL A 41 -6.13 -9.28 3.32
C VAL A 41 -6.53 -9.56 4.76
N GLU A 42 -7.18 -10.70 4.98
CA GLU A 42 -7.26 -11.33 6.30
C GLU A 42 -5.83 -11.68 6.74
N LYS A 43 -5.27 -10.98 7.73
CA LYS A 43 -3.95 -11.31 8.30
C LYS A 43 -4.06 -12.46 9.33
N PRO A 44 -2.97 -13.19 9.64
CA PRO A 44 -1.65 -13.22 9.02
C PRO A 44 -1.23 -14.66 8.61
N SER A 45 -0.71 -14.84 7.41
CA SER A 45 0.29 -15.90 7.20
C SER A 45 1.54 -15.21 6.66
N GLU A 46 2.65 -15.51 7.31
CA GLU A 46 4.00 -15.08 6.96
C GLU A 46 4.23 -15.05 5.45
N GLU A 47 4.78 -13.93 4.97
CA GLU A 47 5.54 -13.77 3.72
C GLU A 47 4.78 -13.96 2.39
N PRO A 48 5.04 -13.10 1.38
CA PRO A 48 6.37 -13.08 0.80
C PRO A 48 6.92 -11.67 0.49
N LYS A 49 8.21 -11.53 0.80
CA LYS A 49 9.21 -10.82 0.00
C LYS A 49 9.13 -9.28 -0.01
N PRO A 50 10.13 -8.57 0.53
CA PRO A 50 10.30 -7.15 0.29
C PRO A 50 10.65 -6.96 -1.19
N ALA A 51 9.65 -6.65 -2.03
CA ALA A 51 9.92 -6.08 -3.34
C ALA A 51 10.32 -4.61 -3.10
N ALA A 52 11.58 -4.45 -2.74
CA ALA A 52 12.31 -3.20 -2.80
C ALA A 52 12.19 -2.61 -4.21
N ALA A 53 11.19 -1.77 -4.45
CA ALA A 53 11.21 -0.82 -5.55
C ALA A 53 12.08 0.36 -5.12
N LYS A 54 13.41 0.18 -5.23
CA LYS A 54 14.36 1.29 -5.35
C LYS A 54 13.85 2.22 -6.46
N THR A 55 13.53 3.46 -6.12
CA THR A 55 13.85 4.57 -7.02
C THR A 55 14.35 5.73 -6.18
N THR A 56 15.66 5.88 -6.26
CA THR A 56 16.48 7.03 -5.89
C THR A 56 15.85 8.35 -6.31
N LYS A 57 15.80 9.30 -5.38
CA LYS A 57 16.22 10.68 -5.67
C LYS A 57 17.08 11.17 -4.51
N GLU A 58 18.38 11.04 -4.70
CA GLU A 58 19.39 11.89 -4.06
C GLU A 58 18.96 13.36 -4.18
N VAL A 59 19.05 14.11 -3.09
CA VAL A 59 19.57 15.50 -3.01
C VAL A 59 19.68 15.82 -1.52
N LYS A 60 20.90 15.72 -0.99
CA LYS A 60 21.47 16.80 -0.16
C LYS A 60 22.90 17.00 -0.63
N ALA A 61 23.12 18.19 -1.16
CA ALA A 61 24.33 18.66 -1.79
C ALA A 61 25.52 18.59 -0.83
N ASP A 62 26.63 18.03 -1.32
CA ASP A 62 27.95 18.30 -0.78
C ASP A 62 28.34 19.73 -1.18
N GLY A 63 28.69 20.54 -0.17
CA GLY A 63 28.89 21.96 -0.29
C GLY A 63 30.12 22.41 0.46
N LYS A 64 31.28 22.07 -0.12
CA LYS A 64 32.54 22.86 -0.18
C LYS A 64 33.48 22.87 1.02
#